data_AF-A0A522WHG0-F1
#
_entry.id   AF-A0A522WHG0-F1
#
_cell.length_a   1.000
_cell.length_b   1.000
_cell.length_c   1.000
_cell.angle_alpha   90.00
_cell.angle_beta   90.00
_cell.angle_gamma   90.00
#
_symmetry.space_group_name_H-M   'P 1'
#
loop_
_entity.id
_entity.type
_entity.pdbx_description
1 polymer ?
#
loop_
_entity_poly.entity_id
_entity_poly.type
_entity_poly.pdbx_seq_one_letter_code
_entity_poly.pdbx_strand_id
1 'polypeptide(L)'
;MNKGKKGLIFFLLIPAAGILFLLNVNVTIRQGINGVVKDVRMPLYLKLLDFFDRHYNYLNLARAITHNADSEMDRAFKLFSWTIANIRKVPEGFPVVDDHVWHIIVRGYGASDQSQDVFTTLCNYSGLRSFFGLVYERPGAGKRKAFSFVKIDGDWRVFDAHAGVYFVDSRGKLSSISQISSGDWQVKNTFGNKTRTDYETYMANLEGINDTGFRRANIQSPVKRLLFEIKERLDLH
;
A
#
# COMPACT_ATOMS: atom_id res chain seq x y z
N MET A 1 -5.03 54.78 9.88
CA MET A 1 -4.65 53.55 9.14
C MET A 1 -4.64 53.86 7.63
N ASN A 2 -3.48 53.75 6.97
CA ASN A 2 -3.23 54.28 5.62
C ASN A 2 -4.10 53.59 4.54
N LYS A 3 -4.65 54.32 3.56
CA LYS A 3 -5.59 53.78 2.54
C LYS A 3 -5.01 52.58 1.77
N GLY A 4 -3.70 52.57 1.50
CA GLY A 4 -3.00 51.44 0.89
C GLY A 4 -2.98 50.15 1.74
N LYS A 5 -2.97 50.26 3.07
CA LYS A 5 -3.05 49.10 3.98
C LYS A 5 -4.44 48.45 3.96
N LYS A 6 -5.50 49.25 3.78
CA LYS A 6 -6.88 48.73 3.69
C LYS A 6 -7.08 47.91 2.41
N GLY A 7 -6.61 48.41 1.26
CA GLY A 7 -6.69 47.68 -0.02
C GLY A 7 -5.96 46.34 0.01
N LEU A 8 -4.75 46.31 0.60
CA LEU A 8 -3.97 45.08 0.74
C LEU A 8 -4.65 44.04 1.66
N ILE A 9 -5.27 44.49 2.76
CA ILE A 9 -6.00 43.60 3.68
C ILE A 9 -7.21 42.98 2.97
N PHE A 10 -7.99 43.76 2.22
CA PHE A 10 -9.13 43.23 1.45
C PHE A 10 -8.69 42.22 0.37
N PHE A 11 -7.57 42.49 -0.31
CA PHE A 11 -7.02 41.58 -1.31
C PHE A 11 -6.60 40.22 -0.74
N LEU A 12 -6.20 40.16 0.54
CA LEU A 12 -5.84 38.90 1.22
C LEU A 12 -7.05 38.20 1.86
N LEU A 13 -8.02 38.96 2.39
CA LEU A 13 -9.19 38.39 3.07
C LEU A 13 -10.14 37.67 2.12
N ILE A 14 -10.33 38.16 0.89
CA ILE A 14 -11.25 37.54 -0.07
C ILE A 14 -10.77 36.13 -0.49
N PRO A 15 -9.50 35.92 -0.91
CA PRO A 15 -8.98 34.59 -1.17
C PRO A 15 -9.01 33.69 0.07
N ALA A 16 -8.68 34.22 1.25
CA ALA A 16 -8.72 33.45 2.49
C ALA A 16 -10.14 32.97 2.82
N ALA A 17 -11.15 33.84 2.70
CA ALA A 17 -12.55 33.48 2.87
C ALA A 17 -13.01 32.46 1.81
N GLY A 18 -12.58 32.61 0.56
CA GLY A 18 -12.83 31.64 -0.51
C GLY A 18 -12.24 30.26 -0.22
N ILE A 19 -10.99 30.20 0.26
CA ILE A 19 -10.34 28.96 0.68
C ILE A 19 -11.09 28.33 1.85
N LEU A 20 -11.45 29.12 2.88
CA LEU A 20 -12.22 28.62 4.02
C LEU A 20 -13.58 28.05 3.58
N PHE A 21 -14.25 28.72 2.66
CA PHE A 21 -15.51 28.22 2.09
C PHE A 21 -15.29 26.89 1.36
N LEU A 22 -14.31 26.81 0.45
CA LEU A 22 -13.97 25.58 -0.30
C LEU A 22 -13.61 24.43 0.63
N LEU A 23 -12.84 24.70 1.69
CA LEU A 23 -12.45 23.73 2.70
C LEU A 23 -13.64 23.15 3.47
N ASN A 24 -14.75 23.89 3.59
CA ASN A 24 -15.97 23.42 4.24
C ASN A 24 -16.94 22.69 3.29
N VAL A 25 -16.65 22.61 1.99
CA VAL A 25 -17.47 21.83 1.04
C VAL A 25 -17.39 20.35 1.40
N ASN A 26 -18.57 19.71 1.48
CA ASN A 26 -18.64 18.27 1.73
C ASN A 26 -18.19 17.47 0.50
N VAL A 27 -17.36 16.47 0.77
CA VAL A 27 -16.89 15.49 -0.20
C VAL A 27 -17.31 14.09 0.25
N THR A 28 -17.45 13.19 -0.71
CA THR A 28 -17.80 11.78 -0.45
C THR A 28 -16.54 10.93 -0.36
N ILE A 29 -16.47 10.06 0.63
CA ILE A 29 -15.54 8.94 0.74
C ILE A 29 -16.33 7.63 0.78
N ARG A 30 -15.66 6.51 0.47
CA ARG A 30 -16.28 5.17 0.47
C ARG A 30 -15.69 4.32 1.58
N GLN A 31 -16.54 3.56 2.27
CA GLN A 31 -16.15 2.55 3.24
C GLN A 31 -16.89 1.23 2.93
N GLY A 32 -16.15 0.14 2.84
CA GLY A 32 -16.70 -1.20 2.71
C GLY A 32 -16.77 -1.89 4.07
N ILE A 33 -17.89 -2.51 4.41
CA ILE A 33 -18.00 -3.42 5.57
C ILE A 33 -18.67 -4.71 5.10
N ASN A 34 -17.98 -5.84 5.23
CA ASN A 34 -18.42 -7.15 4.75
C ASN A 34 -18.85 -7.12 3.27
N GLY A 35 -18.10 -6.38 2.44
CA GLY A 35 -18.38 -6.21 1.01
C GLY A 35 -19.48 -5.19 0.68
N VAL A 36 -20.19 -4.65 1.67
CA VAL A 36 -21.19 -3.60 1.46
C VAL A 36 -20.51 -2.23 1.51
N VAL A 37 -20.50 -1.53 0.39
CA VAL A 37 -19.89 -0.19 0.27
C VAL A 37 -20.93 0.87 0.64
N LYS A 38 -20.54 1.78 1.54
CA LYS A 38 -21.31 2.96 1.94
C LYS A 38 -20.55 4.23 1.63
N ASP A 39 -21.30 5.24 1.19
CA ASP A 39 -20.80 6.59 1.02
C ASP A 39 -20.89 7.34 2.35
N VAL A 40 -19.79 7.95 2.76
CA VAL A 40 -19.71 8.82 3.94
C VAL A 40 -19.36 10.23 3.46
N ARG A 41 -20.12 11.22 3.92
CA ARG A 41 -19.86 12.63 3.60
C ARG A 41 -19.04 13.26 4.71
N MET A 42 -18.02 14.01 4.33
CA MET A 42 -17.22 14.81 5.27
C MET A 42 -16.74 16.11 4.61
N PRO A 43 -16.52 17.19 5.39
CA PRO A 43 -15.87 18.39 4.90
C PRO A 43 -14.50 18.12 4.27
N LEU A 44 -14.16 18.85 3.22
CA LEU A 44 -12.87 18.73 2.52
C LEU A 44 -11.68 18.94 3.48
N TYR A 45 -11.76 19.88 4.42
CA TYR A 45 -10.69 20.12 5.38
C TYR A 45 -10.41 18.90 6.26
N LEU A 46 -11.45 18.19 6.71
CA LEU A 46 -11.27 16.97 7.50
C LEU A 46 -10.60 15.88 6.66
N LYS A 47 -11.00 15.72 5.39
CA LYS A 47 -10.37 14.76 4.49
C LYS A 47 -8.88 15.06 4.28
N LEU A 48 -8.52 16.35 4.16
CA LEU A 48 -7.12 16.77 4.03
C LEU A 48 -6.31 16.51 5.30
N LEU A 49 -6.85 16.89 6.47
CA LEU A 49 -6.20 16.64 7.76
C LEU A 49 -5.97 15.14 7.97
N ASP A 50 -6.99 14.31 7.74
CA ASP A 50 -6.93 12.86 7.82
C ASP A 50 -5.92 12.25 6.83
N PHE A 51 -5.79 12.81 5.63
CA PHE A 51 -4.77 12.38 4.68
C PHE A 51 -3.34 12.70 5.14
N PHE A 52 -3.09 13.90 5.66
CA PHE A 52 -1.77 14.28 6.17
C PHE A 52 -1.41 13.55 7.47
N ASP A 53 -2.37 13.36 8.38
CA ASP A 53 -2.17 12.58 9.59
C ASP A 53 -1.67 11.17 9.26
N ARG A 54 -2.40 10.46 8.38
CA ARG A 54 -1.96 9.14 7.89
C ARG A 54 -0.58 9.18 7.24
N HIS A 55 -0.30 10.20 6.43
CA HIS A 55 0.99 10.33 5.76
C HIS A 55 2.16 10.34 6.74
N TYR A 56 2.09 11.19 7.78
CA TYR A 56 3.14 11.27 8.80
C TYR A 56 3.19 10.03 9.67
N ASN A 57 2.04 9.42 9.96
CA ASN A 57 1.94 8.16 10.66
C ASN A 57 2.66 7.02 9.92
N TYR A 58 2.45 6.87 8.60
CA TYR A 58 3.20 5.89 7.81
C TYR A 58 4.71 6.19 7.77
N LEU A 59 5.10 7.47 7.58
CA LEU A 59 6.51 7.88 7.58
C LEU A 59 7.21 7.49 8.87
N ASN A 60 6.60 7.84 10.01
CA ASN A 60 7.15 7.60 11.33
C ASN A 60 7.22 6.10 11.62
N LEU A 61 6.17 5.34 11.30
CA LEU A 61 6.13 3.91 11.51
C LEU A 61 7.16 3.18 10.65
N ALA A 62 7.21 3.46 9.34
CA ALA A 62 8.18 2.84 8.43
C ALA A 62 9.62 3.14 8.86
N ARG A 63 9.91 4.39 9.26
CA ARG A 63 11.22 4.78 9.78
C ARG A 63 11.57 4.05 11.07
N ALA A 64 10.62 3.93 12.01
CA ALA A 64 10.84 3.24 13.27
C ALA A 64 11.16 1.75 13.05
N ILE A 65 10.41 1.07 12.16
CA ILE A 65 10.66 -0.35 11.84
C ILE A 65 12.03 -0.54 11.16
N THR A 66 12.45 0.43 10.34
CA THR A 66 13.66 0.32 9.50
C THR A 66 14.88 1.08 10.02
N HIS A 67 14.86 1.59 11.26
CA HIS A 67 15.85 2.56 11.78
C HIS A 67 17.33 2.11 11.70
N ASN A 68 17.59 0.81 11.80
CA ASN A 68 18.94 0.22 11.70
C ASN A 68 19.03 -0.75 10.51
N ALA A 69 18.35 -0.44 9.40
CA ALA A 69 18.36 -1.32 8.24
C ALA A 69 19.48 -0.95 7.26
N ASP A 70 20.36 -1.91 6.98
CA ASP A 70 21.60 -1.65 6.23
C ASP A 70 21.47 -1.92 4.72
N SER A 71 20.34 -2.44 4.26
CA SER A 71 20.10 -2.78 2.85
C SER A 71 18.62 -2.70 2.46
N GLU A 72 18.33 -2.76 1.15
CA GLU A 72 16.96 -2.92 0.64
C GLU A 72 16.32 -4.22 1.16
N MET A 73 17.09 -5.30 1.16
CA MET A 73 16.66 -6.60 1.65
C MET A 73 16.31 -6.56 3.14
N ASP A 74 17.17 -5.98 3.97
CA ASP A 74 16.93 -5.87 5.42
C ASP A 74 15.70 -4.99 5.72
N ARG A 75 15.53 -3.86 5.03
CA ARG A 75 14.32 -3.04 5.13
C ARG A 75 13.07 -3.84 4.78
N ALA A 76 13.07 -4.56 3.66
CA ALA A 76 11.94 -5.36 3.22
C ALA A 76 11.60 -6.44 4.26
N PHE A 77 12.58 -7.16 4.79
CA PHE A 77 12.35 -8.20 5.79
C PHE A 77 11.88 -7.64 7.13
N LYS A 78 12.45 -6.53 7.63
CA LYS A 78 11.96 -5.87 8.86
C LYS A 78 10.50 -5.46 8.74
N LEU A 79 10.11 -4.88 7.61
CA LEU A 79 8.73 -4.50 7.32
C LEU A 79 7.81 -5.71 7.15
N PHE A 80 8.29 -6.76 6.49
CA PHE A 80 7.57 -8.02 6.32
C PHE A 80 7.29 -8.67 7.68
N SER A 81 8.34 -8.85 8.49
CA SER A 81 8.28 -9.37 9.86
C SER A 81 7.38 -8.53 10.77
N TRP A 82 7.44 -7.21 10.66
CA TRP A 82 6.53 -6.34 11.40
C TRP A 82 5.08 -6.54 10.96
N THR A 83 4.82 -6.59 9.65
CA THR A 83 3.45 -6.73 9.11
C THR A 83 2.82 -8.02 9.59
N ILE A 84 3.54 -9.14 9.50
CA ILE A 84 3.01 -10.44 9.93
C ILE A 84 2.77 -10.54 11.44
N ALA A 85 3.57 -9.84 12.24
CA ALA A 85 3.45 -9.85 13.69
C ALA A 85 2.28 -8.97 14.18
N ASN A 86 1.95 -7.91 13.43
CA ASN A 86 1.00 -6.88 13.84
C ASN A 86 -0.34 -6.94 13.10
N ILE A 87 -0.41 -7.55 11.92
CA ILE A 87 -1.64 -7.68 11.13
C ILE A 87 -2.09 -9.14 11.13
N ARG A 88 -2.99 -9.46 12.05
CA ARG A 88 -3.58 -10.79 12.17
C ARG A 88 -4.60 -11.06 11.07
N LYS A 89 -4.92 -12.33 10.86
CA LYS A 89 -6.10 -12.70 10.07
C LYS A 89 -7.35 -12.17 10.75
N VAL A 90 -8.38 -11.85 9.95
CA VAL A 90 -9.69 -11.45 10.47
C VAL A 90 -10.18 -12.50 11.47
N PRO A 91 -10.38 -12.14 12.75
CA PRO A 91 -10.89 -13.08 13.73
C PRO A 91 -12.29 -13.57 13.37
N GLU A 92 -12.65 -14.76 13.84
CA GLU A 92 -14.00 -15.28 13.64
C GLU A 92 -15.05 -14.33 14.25
N GLY A 93 -16.12 -14.06 13.50
CA GLY A 93 -17.18 -13.13 13.91
C GLY A 93 -16.86 -11.63 13.74
N PHE A 94 -15.64 -11.26 13.37
CA PHE A 94 -15.26 -9.86 13.14
C PHE A 94 -15.56 -9.42 11.71
N PRO A 95 -15.90 -8.13 11.49
CA PRO A 95 -16.17 -7.62 10.16
C PRO A 95 -14.89 -7.45 9.34
N VAL A 96 -14.99 -7.68 8.03
CA VAL A 96 -14.00 -7.23 7.06
C VAL A 96 -14.30 -5.77 6.72
N VAL A 97 -13.43 -4.86 7.16
CA VAL A 97 -13.58 -3.41 6.91
C VAL A 97 -12.59 -2.99 5.84
N ASP A 98 -13.07 -2.56 4.67
CA ASP A 98 -12.25 -2.02 3.58
C ASP A 98 -12.32 -0.50 3.58
N ASP A 99 -11.20 0.11 3.95
CA ASP A 99 -11.01 1.54 4.10
C ASP A 99 -9.52 1.90 3.90
N HIS A 100 -9.02 2.93 4.58
CA HIS A 100 -7.62 3.33 4.45
C HIS A 100 -6.66 2.32 5.09
N VAL A 101 -5.50 2.10 4.47
CA VAL A 101 -4.48 1.14 4.94
C VAL A 101 -4.06 1.40 6.39
N TRP A 102 -4.04 2.66 6.81
CA TRP A 102 -3.73 3.06 8.19
C TRP A 102 -4.73 2.49 9.19
N HIS A 103 -6.02 2.41 8.85
CA HIS A 103 -7.02 1.83 9.74
C HIS A 103 -6.81 0.32 9.92
N ILE A 104 -6.24 -0.35 8.91
CA ILE A 104 -5.82 -1.76 8.99
C ILE A 104 -4.68 -1.92 9.99
N ILE A 105 -3.70 -1.00 9.94
CA ILE A 105 -2.58 -0.94 10.89
C ILE A 105 -3.09 -0.71 12.32
N VAL A 106 -3.97 0.27 12.51
CA VAL A 106 -4.52 0.62 13.84
C VAL A 106 -5.34 -0.53 14.43
N ARG A 107 -6.18 -1.20 13.62
CA ARG A 107 -7.01 -2.32 14.10
C ARG A 107 -6.26 -3.63 14.28
N GLY A 108 -5.09 -3.78 13.65
CA GLY A 108 -4.21 -4.95 13.82
C GLY A 108 -4.72 -6.26 13.19
N TYR A 109 -5.71 -6.20 12.29
CA TYR A 109 -6.16 -7.37 11.54
C TYR A 109 -6.69 -7.00 10.16
N GLY A 110 -6.63 -7.94 9.22
CA GLY A 110 -7.13 -7.75 7.87
C GLY A 110 -7.28 -9.03 7.07
N ALA A 111 -7.98 -8.90 5.94
CA ALA A 111 -8.06 -9.93 4.91
C ALA A 111 -6.70 -10.11 4.20
N SER A 112 -6.65 -11.09 3.30
CA SER A 112 -5.42 -11.47 2.60
C SER A 112 -4.81 -10.31 1.82
N ASP A 113 -5.61 -9.61 1.02
CA ASP A 113 -5.23 -8.43 0.24
C ASP A 113 -4.84 -7.25 1.14
N GLN A 114 -5.55 -7.04 2.25
CA GLN A 114 -5.27 -5.99 3.23
C GLN A 114 -3.89 -6.14 3.88
N SER A 115 -3.47 -7.38 4.14
CA SER A 115 -2.11 -7.65 4.65
C SER A 115 -1.04 -7.31 3.61
N GLN A 116 -1.30 -7.58 2.33
CA GLN A 116 -0.40 -7.19 1.23
C GLN A 116 -0.33 -5.67 1.06
N ASP A 117 -1.47 -4.98 1.18
CA ASP A 117 -1.55 -3.51 1.04
C ASP A 117 -0.80 -2.81 2.18
N VAL A 118 -0.91 -3.30 3.42
CA VAL A 118 -0.10 -2.80 4.55
C VAL A 118 1.39 -2.96 4.26
N PHE A 119 1.84 -4.17 3.92
CA PHE A 119 3.26 -4.43 3.68
C PHE A 119 3.82 -3.55 2.56
N THR A 120 3.13 -3.50 1.41
CA THR A 120 3.59 -2.72 0.25
C THR A 120 3.47 -1.22 0.46
N THR A 121 2.50 -0.74 1.24
CA THR A 121 2.44 0.67 1.65
C THR A 121 3.66 1.03 2.50
N LEU A 122 3.97 0.26 3.54
CA LEU A 122 5.13 0.54 4.39
C LEU A 122 6.45 0.43 3.63
N CYS A 123 6.57 -0.53 2.70
CA CYS A 123 7.72 -0.63 1.79
C CYS A 123 7.90 0.66 0.98
N ASN A 124 6.83 1.19 0.37
CA ASN A 124 6.89 2.48 -0.34
C ASN A 124 7.32 3.64 0.56
N TYR A 125 6.86 3.69 1.81
CA TYR A 125 7.24 4.70 2.78
C TYR A 125 8.68 4.57 3.29
N SER A 126 9.27 3.38 3.20
CA SER A 126 10.70 3.13 3.47
C SER A 126 11.62 3.37 2.27
N GLY A 127 11.06 3.76 1.11
CA GLY A 127 11.81 4.01 -0.11
C GLY A 127 11.90 2.83 -1.08
N LEU A 128 11.27 1.69 -0.78
CA LEU A 128 11.25 0.51 -1.66
C LEU A 128 10.10 0.60 -2.66
N ARG A 129 10.38 0.38 -3.95
CA ARG A 129 9.31 0.28 -4.96
C ARG A 129 8.53 -1.00 -4.71
N SER A 130 7.22 -0.88 -4.47
CA SER A 130 6.38 -2.03 -4.18
C SER A 130 4.91 -1.80 -4.51
N PHE A 131 4.17 -2.89 -4.68
CA PHE A 131 2.72 -2.92 -4.87
C PHE A 131 2.21 -4.33 -4.57
N PHE A 132 0.91 -4.51 -4.37
CA PHE A 132 0.31 -5.83 -4.37
C PHE A 132 -0.50 -6.06 -5.65
N GLY A 133 -0.56 -7.32 -6.08
CA GLY A 133 -1.28 -7.74 -7.27
C GLY A 133 -2.01 -9.07 -7.02
N LEU A 134 -3.06 -9.31 -7.82
CA LEU A 134 -3.76 -10.59 -7.82
C LEU A 134 -3.12 -11.50 -8.86
N VAL A 135 -2.73 -12.69 -8.44
CA VAL A 135 -2.23 -13.75 -9.32
C VAL A 135 -3.31 -14.82 -9.40
N TYR A 136 -3.60 -15.28 -10.62
CA TYR A 136 -4.60 -16.30 -10.86
C TYR A 136 -3.97 -17.69 -10.84
N GLU A 137 -4.71 -18.66 -10.32
CA GLU A 137 -4.35 -20.09 -10.39
C GLU A 137 -4.36 -20.62 -11.84
N ARG A 138 -5.18 -20.00 -12.71
CA ARG A 138 -5.18 -20.20 -14.17
C ARG A 138 -5.33 -18.86 -14.88
N PRO A 139 -4.68 -18.61 -16.03
CA PRO A 139 -4.85 -17.36 -16.75
C PRO A 139 -6.33 -17.12 -17.09
N GLY A 140 -6.87 -15.97 -16.67
CA GLY A 140 -8.26 -15.57 -16.93
C GLY A 140 -9.35 -16.38 -16.20
N ALA A 141 -9.00 -17.33 -15.32
CA ALA A 141 -9.96 -18.20 -14.63
C ALA A 141 -9.45 -18.69 -13.25
N GLY A 142 -10.33 -19.28 -12.45
CA GLY A 142 -9.94 -19.93 -11.19
C GLY A 142 -9.75 -18.98 -10.01
N LYS A 143 -9.17 -19.49 -8.92
CA LYS A 143 -8.96 -18.72 -7.69
C LYS A 143 -7.89 -17.67 -7.92
N ARG A 144 -8.09 -16.50 -7.33
CA ARG A 144 -7.12 -15.40 -7.32
C ARG A 144 -6.55 -15.24 -5.92
N LYS A 145 -5.27 -14.96 -5.83
CA LYS A 145 -4.57 -14.72 -4.56
C LYS A 145 -3.75 -13.45 -4.64
N ALA A 146 -3.82 -12.64 -3.59
CA ALA A 146 -3.04 -11.42 -3.49
C ALA A 146 -1.61 -11.74 -3.06
N PHE A 147 -0.64 -11.16 -3.77
CA PHE A 147 0.78 -11.20 -3.45
C PHE A 147 1.35 -9.80 -3.42
N SER A 148 2.37 -9.60 -2.59
CA SER A 148 3.16 -8.39 -2.54
C SER A 148 4.40 -8.53 -3.42
N PHE A 149 4.69 -7.49 -4.18
CA PHE A 149 5.84 -7.40 -5.06
C PHE A 149 6.71 -6.24 -4.59
N VAL A 150 7.98 -6.52 -4.31
CA VAL A 150 8.95 -5.53 -3.82
C VAL A 150 10.18 -5.59 -4.71
N LYS A 151 10.62 -4.44 -5.21
CA LYS A 151 11.86 -4.33 -5.96
C LYS A 151 13.02 -4.25 -4.99
N ILE A 152 13.93 -5.22 -5.06
CA ILE A 152 15.10 -5.37 -4.19
C ILE A 152 16.30 -5.68 -5.09
N ASP A 153 17.33 -4.85 -5.01
CA ASP A 153 18.58 -4.97 -5.79
C ASP A 153 18.30 -5.01 -7.31
N GLY A 154 17.30 -4.25 -7.76
CA GLY A 154 16.93 -4.16 -9.18
C GLY A 154 15.91 -5.18 -9.67
N ASP A 155 15.62 -6.23 -8.91
CA ASP A 155 14.69 -7.30 -9.30
C ASP A 155 13.39 -7.27 -8.48
N TRP A 156 12.29 -7.68 -9.11
CA TRP A 156 11.03 -7.91 -8.40
C TRP A 156 11.05 -9.24 -7.65
N ARG A 157 10.80 -9.18 -6.35
CA ARG A 157 10.67 -10.32 -5.44
C ARG A 157 9.21 -10.42 -4.97
N VAL A 158 8.75 -11.65 -4.69
CA VAL A 158 7.36 -11.95 -4.33
C VAL A 158 7.27 -12.33 -2.85
N PHE A 159 6.25 -11.82 -2.17
CA PHE A 159 5.93 -12.13 -0.78
C PHE A 159 4.44 -12.41 -0.64
N ASP A 160 4.09 -13.30 0.28
CA ASP A 160 2.73 -13.45 0.80
C ASP A 160 2.73 -12.97 2.26
N ALA A 161 2.47 -11.67 2.44
CA ALA A 161 2.45 -11.00 3.74
C ALA A 161 1.30 -11.45 4.65
N HIS A 162 0.29 -12.14 4.11
CA HIS A 162 -0.78 -12.71 4.91
C HIS A 162 -0.43 -14.09 5.48
N ALA A 163 0.30 -14.90 4.71
CA ALA A 163 0.74 -16.23 5.14
C ALA A 163 2.14 -16.24 5.77
N GLY A 164 2.89 -15.13 5.71
CA GLY A 164 4.27 -15.10 6.18
C GLY A 164 5.24 -15.86 5.30
N VAL A 165 4.94 -15.95 4.01
CA VAL A 165 5.75 -16.71 3.04
C VAL A 165 6.54 -15.77 2.14
N TYR A 166 7.78 -16.18 1.86
CA TYR A 166 8.64 -15.61 0.82
C TYR A 166 9.31 -16.74 0.04
N PHE A 167 9.83 -16.42 -1.14
CA PHE A 167 10.38 -17.40 -2.08
C PHE A 167 11.89 -17.23 -2.22
N VAL A 168 12.63 -18.33 -2.15
CA VAL A 168 14.08 -18.35 -2.27
C VAL A 168 14.57 -19.32 -3.34
N ASP A 169 15.68 -19.02 -3.99
CA ASP A 169 16.31 -19.87 -4.99
C ASP A 169 16.98 -21.10 -4.34
N SER A 170 17.52 -21.98 -5.18
CA SER A 170 18.29 -23.16 -4.75
C SER A 170 19.49 -22.84 -3.84
N ARG A 171 19.96 -21.58 -3.80
CA ARG A 171 21.05 -21.11 -2.94
C ARG A 171 20.55 -20.42 -1.67
N GLY A 172 19.23 -20.35 -1.47
CA GLY A 172 18.61 -19.70 -0.31
C GLY A 172 18.51 -18.18 -0.41
N LYS A 173 18.79 -17.56 -1.57
CA LYS A 173 18.59 -16.12 -1.79
C LYS A 173 17.18 -15.83 -2.27
N LEU A 174 16.61 -14.66 -1.99
CA LEU A 174 15.27 -14.31 -2.48
C LEU A 174 15.15 -14.50 -3.99
N SER A 175 14.17 -15.28 -4.45
CA SER A 175 13.94 -15.51 -5.88
C SER A 175 13.37 -14.28 -6.56
N SER A 176 13.90 -13.94 -7.74
CA SER A 176 13.29 -12.97 -8.64
C SER A 176 12.09 -13.62 -9.35
N ILE A 177 11.24 -12.80 -9.95
CA ILE A 177 10.18 -13.33 -10.83
C ILE A 177 10.77 -14.17 -11.96
N SER A 178 11.89 -13.77 -12.58
CA SER A 178 12.52 -14.58 -13.63
C SER A 178 12.98 -15.95 -13.12
N GLN A 179 13.55 -16.01 -11.91
CA GLN A 179 13.92 -17.28 -11.28
C GLN A 179 12.68 -18.12 -10.97
N ILE A 180 11.61 -17.51 -10.46
CA ILE A 180 10.34 -18.19 -10.18
C ILE A 180 9.76 -18.79 -11.47
N SER A 181 9.71 -18.01 -12.56
CA SER A 181 9.23 -18.47 -13.87
C SER A 181 10.08 -19.60 -14.45
N SER A 182 11.38 -19.64 -14.13
CA SER A 182 12.28 -20.75 -14.52
C SER A 182 12.19 -21.99 -13.59
N GLY A 183 11.42 -21.92 -12.50
CA GLY A 183 11.25 -23.02 -11.54
C GLY A 183 12.28 -23.07 -10.40
N ASP A 184 13.26 -22.16 -10.39
CA ASP A 184 14.29 -22.01 -9.34
C ASP A 184 13.77 -21.22 -8.14
N TRP A 185 12.88 -21.87 -7.38
CA TRP A 185 12.31 -21.31 -6.17
C TRP A 185 11.84 -22.38 -5.18
N GLN A 186 11.85 -22.01 -3.91
CA GLN A 186 11.41 -22.79 -2.77
C GLN A 186 10.64 -21.89 -1.82
N VAL A 187 9.67 -22.47 -1.12
CA VAL A 187 8.87 -21.76 -0.12
C VAL A 187 9.65 -21.65 1.19
N LYS A 188 9.76 -20.45 1.73
CA LYS A 188 10.18 -20.20 3.11
C LYS A 188 9.03 -19.61 3.90
N ASN A 189 8.75 -20.23 5.04
CA ASN A 189 7.73 -19.80 5.97
C ASN A 189 8.40 -19.06 7.12
N THR A 190 7.84 -17.92 7.50
CA THR A 190 8.17 -17.27 8.78
C THR A 190 7.32 -17.86 9.90
N PHE A 191 6.07 -18.21 9.59
CA PHE A 191 5.16 -18.97 10.44
C PHE A 191 4.28 -19.86 9.56
N GLY A 192 3.81 -20.99 10.11
CA GLY A 192 2.95 -21.94 9.39
C GLY A 192 3.71 -23.02 8.63
N ASN A 193 2.99 -23.71 7.74
CA ASN A 193 3.41 -24.96 7.10
C ASN A 193 3.12 -24.99 5.60
N LYS A 194 3.18 -23.84 4.92
CA LYS A 194 2.95 -23.80 3.47
C LYS A 194 4.06 -24.49 2.71
N THR A 195 3.68 -25.16 1.64
CA THR A 195 4.60 -25.92 0.79
C THR A 195 4.61 -25.37 -0.62
N ARG A 196 5.53 -25.85 -1.46
CA ARG A 196 5.60 -25.47 -2.89
C ARG A 196 4.27 -25.69 -3.61
N THR A 197 3.56 -26.78 -3.31
CA THR A 197 2.30 -27.13 -3.96
C THR A 197 1.18 -26.12 -3.67
N ASP A 198 1.21 -25.40 -2.53
CA ASP A 198 0.24 -24.33 -2.24
C ASP A 198 0.38 -23.14 -3.22
N TYR A 199 1.54 -22.98 -3.85
CA TYR A 199 1.90 -21.81 -4.64
C TYR A 199 2.19 -22.12 -6.11
N GLU A 200 2.43 -23.38 -6.47
CA GLU A 200 2.94 -23.79 -7.78
C GLU A 200 2.12 -23.26 -8.95
N THR A 201 0.79 -23.38 -8.86
CA THR A 201 -0.12 -22.88 -9.90
C THR A 201 -0.09 -21.37 -10.02
N TYR A 202 0.01 -20.63 -8.90
CA TYR A 202 0.13 -19.17 -8.95
C TYR A 202 1.48 -18.73 -9.52
N MET A 203 2.57 -19.36 -9.07
CA MET A 203 3.92 -19.02 -9.52
C MET A 203 4.13 -19.31 -11.01
N ALA A 204 3.52 -20.37 -11.54
CA ALA A 204 3.52 -20.68 -12.96
C ALA A 204 2.80 -19.63 -13.82
N ASN A 205 1.89 -18.85 -13.23
CA ASN A 205 1.10 -17.81 -13.89
C ASN A 205 1.55 -16.39 -13.51
N LEU A 206 2.77 -16.24 -12.96
CA LEU A 206 3.35 -14.93 -12.76
C LEU A 206 3.73 -14.31 -14.09
N GLU A 207 3.10 -13.19 -14.40
CA GLU A 207 3.48 -12.34 -15.53
C GLU A 207 4.72 -11.50 -15.20
N GLY A 208 5.49 -11.15 -16.23
CA GLY A 208 6.61 -10.21 -16.08
C GLY A 208 6.12 -8.82 -15.64
N ILE A 209 6.84 -8.19 -14.71
CA ILE A 209 6.53 -6.84 -14.22
C ILE A 209 7.50 -5.83 -14.84
N ASN A 210 7.01 -5.04 -15.78
CA ASN A 210 7.81 -4.00 -16.45
C ASN A 210 7.88 -2.72 -15.61
N ASP A 211 6.77 -1.98 -15.54
CA ASP A 211 6.62 -0.81 -14.68
C ASP A 211 5.25 -0.84 -13.99
N THR A 212 5.22 -0.36 -12.75
CA THR A 212 4.06 -0.46 -11.88
C THR A 212 3.22 0.80 -11.89
N GLY A 213 3.72 1.91 -12.43
CA GLY A 213 3.02 3.19 -12.48
C GLY A 213 2.56 3.66 -11.10
N PHE A 214 1.50 4.47 -11.06
CA PHE A 214 0.81 4.81 -9.81
C PHE A 214 -0.11 3.67 -9.39
N ARG A 215 0.05 3.18 -8.15
CA ARG A 215 -0.73 2.11 -7.52
C ARG A 215 -1.24 2.59 -6.18
N ARG A 216 -2.33 1.98 -5.67
CA ARG A 216 -2.95 2.35 -4.38
C ARG A 216 -1.91 2.55 -3.26
N ALA A 217 -0.98 1.62 -3.09
CA ALA A 217 0.06 1.68 -2.06
C ALA A 217 1.02 2.88 -2.21
N ASN A 218 1.31 3.32 -3.43
CA ASN A 218 2.28 4.39 -3.67
C ASN A 218 1.64 5.79 -3.69
N ILE A 219 0.35 5.92 -4.02
CA ILE A 219 -0.38 7.21 -4.00
C ILE A 219 -0.91 7.59 -2.61
N GLN A 220 -0.55 6.85 -1.56
CA GLN A 220 -0.84 7.25 -0.18
C GLN A 220 0.00 8.46 0.27
N SER A 221 1.05 8.83 -0.48
CA SER A 221 1.88 10.02 -0.22
C SER A 221 1.31 11.26 -0.91
N PRO A 222 1.32 12.46 -0.28
CA PRO A 222 0.85 13.71 -0.90
C PRO A 222 1.52 14.02 -2.23
N VAL A 223 2.84 13.85 -2.33
CA VAL A 223 3.58 14.14 -3.55
C VAL A 223 3.19 13.18 -4.67
N LYS A 224 3.17 11.87 -4.38
CA LYS A 224 2.78 10.86 -5.37
C LYS A 224 1.31 10.99 -5.76
N ARG A 225 0.43 11.36 -4.83
CA ARG A 225 -0.98 11.64 -5.12
C ARG A 225 -1.14 12.85 -6.03
N LEU A 226 -0.42 13.94 -5.76
CA LEU A 226 -0.45 15.12 -6.62
C LEU A 226 0.04 14.80 -8.04
N LEU A 227 1.18 14.11 -8.16
CA LEU A 227 1.70 13.69 -9.47
C LEU A 227 0.74 12.76 -10.22
N PHE A 228 0.07 11.85 -9.50
CA PHE A 228 -0.98 11.01 -10.07
C PHE A 228 -2.14 11.84 -10.61
N GLU A 229 -2.68 12.78 -9.83
CA GLU A 229 -3.79 13.64 -10.26
C GLU A 229 -3.41 14.55 -11.44
N ILE A 230 -2.17 15.02 -11.49
CA ILE A 230 -1.63 15.78 -12.62
C ILE A 230 -1.56 14.89 -13.87
N LYS A 231 -1.02 13.67 -13.74
CA LYS A 231 -0.92 12.72 -14.85
C LYS A 231 -2.29 12.38 -15.43
N GLU A 232 -3.26 12.07 -14.57
CA GLU A 232 -4.64 11.72 -14.96
C GLU A 232 -5.40 12.87 -15.62
N ARG A 233 -5.11 14.13 -15.26
CA ARG A 233 -5.81 15.30 -15.79
C ARG A 233 -5.19 15.90 -17.06
N LEU A 234 -3.94 15.56 -17.34
CA LEU A 234 -3.20 16.09 -18.49
C LEU A 234 -3.03 15.09 -19.64
N ASP A 235 -3.66 13.90 -19.57
CA ASP A 235 -3.55 12.81 -20.56
C ASP A 235 -2.11 12.51 -21.01
N LEU A 236 -1.15 12.68 -20.09
CA LEU A 236 0.24 12.34 -20.33
C LEU A 236 0.38 10.81 -20.19
N HIS A 237 0.10 10.06 -21.26
CA HIS A 237 0.28 8.61 -21.27
C HIS A 237 1.75 8.19 -21.18
#